data_AF-A0A8J5AUT4-F1
#
_entry.id   AF-A0A8J5AUT4-F1
#
_cell.length_a   1.000
_cell.length_b   1.000
_cell.length_c   1.000
_cell.angle_alpha   90.00
_cell.angle_beta   90.00
_cell.angle_gamma   90.00
#
_symmetry.space_group_name_H-M   'P 1'
#
loop_
_entity.id
_entity.type
_entity.pdbx_description
1 polymer ?
#
loop_
_entity_poly.entity_id
_entity_poly.type
_entity_poly.pdbx_seq_one_letter_code
_entity_poly.pdbx_strand_id
1 'polypeptide(L)'
;MKFSTLALTSIAALVSAAPTPPYHYEVSNTDASLNGQAFLKDAQVIVEQGGPFAFTLSPENWALFQNAVEGLHPTANDLYAIECSRAEDAKFEVSVGGKVFQFTGKDISTPDSNNPESCVLSVWHKAVDANYFGEEFIENVLHGELLPGKWLGPGPKPANWRD
;
A
#
# COMPACT_ATOMS: atom_id res chain seq x y z
N MET A 1 -17.41 -59.90 25.56
CA MET A 1 -17.36 -58.77 24.59
C MET A 1 -17.04 -57.49 25.35
N LYS A 2 -15.87 -56.88 25.12
CA LYS A 2 -15.64 -55.43 25.27
C LYS A 2 -14.44 -55.07 24.37
N PHE A 3 -14.72 -54.46 23.22
CA PHE A 3 -13.74 -53.86 22.34
C PHE A 3 -13.31 -52.52 22.95
N SER A 4 -12.01 -52.34 23.20
CA SER A 4 -11.47 -51.03 23.51
C SER A 4 -11.00 -50.41 22.21
N THR A 5 -11.82 -49.50 21.69
CA THR A 5 -11.55 -48.71 20.49
C THR A 5 -10.43 -47.72 20.80
N LEU A 6 -9.28 -47.89 20.14
CA LEU A 6 -8.28 -46.84 20.00
C LEU A 6 -8.89 -45.74 19.12
N ALA A 7 -9.32 -44.64 19.73
CA ALA A 7 -9.59 -43.41 18.99
C ALA A 7 -8.26 -42.71 18.76
N LEU A 8 -7.74 -42.81 17.53
CA LEU A 8 -6.72 -41.90 17.02
C LEU A 8 -7.27 -40.48 17.13
N THR A 9 -6.77 -39.70 18.08
CA THR A 9 -6.90 -38.25 18.04
C THR A 9 -5.95 -37.75 16.96
N SER A 10 -6.50 -37.52 15.77
CA SER A 10 -5.84 -36.77 14.72
C SER A 10 -5.51 -35.38 15.28
N ILE A 11 -4.24 -35.17 15.63
CA ILE A 11 -3.70 -33.83 15.83
C ILE A 11 -3.71 -33.20 14.44
N ALA A 12 -4.78 -32.46 14.14
CA ALA A 12 -4.77 -31.52 13.04
C ALA A 12 -3.65 -30.54 13.36
N ALA A 13 -2.51 -30.70 12.68
CA ALA A 13 -1.47 -29.71 12.67
C ALA A 13 -2.10 -28.43 12.11
N LEU A 14 -2.45 -27.50 12.99
CA LEU A 14 -2.49 -26.10 12.63
C LEU A 14 -1.07 -25.79 12.16
N VAL A 15 -0.86 -25.84 10.85
CA VAL A 15 0.28 -25.17 10.23
C VAL A 15 0.02 -23.71 10.49
N SER A 16 0.51 -23.25 11.65
CA SER A 16 0.85 -21.86 11.86
C SER A 16 1.78 -21.52 10.72
N ALA A 17 1.27 -20.92 9.65
CA ALA A 17 2.11 -20.26 8.68
C ALA A 17 2.96 -19.29 9.52
N ALA A 18 4.24 -19.59 9.65
CA ALA A 18 5.17 -18.64 10.25
C ALA A 18 4.95 -17.31 9.50
N PRO A 19 4.89 -16.17 10.21
CA PRO A 19 4.73 -14.88 9.55
C PRO A 19 5.78 -14.81 8.45
N THR A 20 5.31 -14.72 7.20
CA THR A 20 6.21 -14.66 6.06
C THR A 20 7.01 -13.37 6.24
N PRO A 21 8.36 -13.39 6.14
CA PRO A 21 9.13 -12.16 6.32
C PRO A 21 8.63 -11.12 5.30
N PRO A 22 8.39 -9.86 5.71
CA PRO A 22 7.88 -8.83 4.83
C PRO A 22 8.88 -8.60 3.71
N TYR A 23 8.45 -8.75 2.46
CA TYR A 23 9.31 -8.54 1.31
C TYR A 23 9.44 -7.07 0.93
N HIS A 24 10.63 -6.69 0.45
CA HIS A 24 10.95 -5.34 0.00
C HIS A 24 11.53 -5.39 -1.41
N TYR A 25 11.01 -4.57 -2.31
CA TYR A 25 11.54 -4.40 -3.67
C TYR A 25 11.76 -2.95 -3.99
N GLU A 26 12.70 -2.71 -4.88
CA GLU A 26 12.94 -1.42 -5.50
C GLU A 26 12.42 -1.45 -6.93
N VAL A 27 11.50 -0.55 -7.25
CA VAL A 27 11.04 -0.31 -8.62
C VAL A 27 11.50 1.07 -9.06
N SER A 28 11.85 1.19 -10.34
CA SER A 28 12.27 2.45 -10.96
C SER A 28 11.27 2.86 -12.04
N ASN A 29 11.41 4.07 -12.57
CA ASN A 29 10.51 4.63 -13.59
C ASN A 29 9.06 4.60 -13.11
N THR A 30 8.84 5.11 -11.89
CA THR A 30 7.52 5.20 -11.28
C THR A 30 6.96 6.61 -11.39
N ASP A 31 5.80 6.74 -12.03
CA ASP A 31 5.03 7.97 -12.11
C ASP A 31 3.73 7.79 -11.32
N ALA A 32 3.27 8.83 -10.65
CA ALA A 32 1.96 8.82 -10.01
C ALA A 32 1.29 10.19 -10.13
N SER A 33 -0.02 10.15 -10.40
CA SER A 33 -0.84 11.35 -10.48
C SER A 33 -2.15 11.19 -9.74
N LEU A 34 -2.66 12.32 -9.26
CA LEU A 34 -3.96 12.48 -8.65
C LEU A 34 -4.76 13.47 -9.49
N ASN A 35 -5.92 13.06 -10.00
CA ASN A 35 -6.76 13.88 -10.87
C ASN A 35 -5.99 14.50 -12.06
N GLY A 36 -4.99 13.77 -12.58
CA GLY A 36 -4.11 14.21 -13.67
C GLY A 36 -2.96 15.15 -13.26
N GLN A 37 -2.82 15.48 -11.97
CA GLN A 37 -1.68 16.23 -11.45
C GLN A 37 -0.64 15.28 -10.87
N ALA A 38 0.58 15.32 -11.41
CA ALA A 38 1.66 14.44 -10.99
C ALA A 38 2.17 14.80 -9.59
N PHE A 39 2.35 13.78 -8.75
CA PHE A 39 2.99 13.89 -7.43
C PHE A 39 4.20 12.96 -7.27
N LEU A 40 4.40 12.03 -8.20
CA LEU A 40 5.64 11.28 -8.40
C LEU A 40 5.98 11.31 -9.89
N LYS A 41 7.26 11.49 -10.23
CA LYS A 41 7.72 11.47 -11.60
C LYS A 41 9.08 10.80 -11.71
N ASP A 42 9.20 9.81 -12.58
CA ASP A 42 10.42 9.03 -12.83
C ASP A 42 11.14 8.62 -11.52
N ALA A 43 10.35 8.23 -10.52
CA ALA A 43 10.82 8.02 -9.17
C ALA A 43 11.28 6.58 -8.95
N GLN A 44 12.27 6.43 -8.05
CA GLN A 44 12.55 5.17 -7.38
C GLN A 44 11.58 5.02 -6.20
N VAL A 45 10.93 3.86 -6.11
CA VAL A 45 9.95 3.52 -5.07
C VAL A 45 10.29 2.18 -4.47
N ILE A 46 10.19 2.10 -3.14
CA ILE A 46 10.30 0.84 -2.41
C ILE A 46 8.90 0.26 -2.20
N VAL A 47 8.63 -0.92 -2.74
CA VAL A 47 7.39 -1.64 -2.46
C VAL A 47 7.64 -2.55 -1.25
N GLU A 48 6.94 -2.30 -0.15
CA GLU A 48 7.19 -2.91 1.16
C GLU A 48 5.92 -3.55 1.73
N GLN A 49 5.96 -4.87 1.91
CA GLN A 49 4.90 -5.59 2.61
C GLN A 49 4.88 -5.20 4.10
N GLY A 50 3.70 -4.94 4.65
CA GLY A 50 3.50 -4.50 6.04
C GLY A 50 3.71 -3.00 6.25
N GLY A 51 3.99 -2.24 5.19
CA GLY A 51 4.01 -0.77 5.25
C GLY A 51 2.63 -0.24 5.67
N PRO A 52 2.55 0.71 6.63
CA PRO A 52 1.28 1.12 7.25
C PRO A 52 0.37 1.99 6.38
N PHE A 53 0.87 2.47 5.23
CA PHE A 53 0.15 3.35 4.32
C PHE A 53 0.27 2.86 2.89
N ALA A 54 -0.74 3.11 2.06
CA ALA A 54 -0.67 2.84 0.61
C ALA A 54 0.52 3.59 -0.01
N PHE A 55 0.71 4.85 0.38
CA PHE A 55 1.80 5.69 -0.07
C PHE A 55 2.54 6.31 1.12
N THR A 56 3.87 6.25 1.10
CA THR A 56 4.71 7.10 1.94
C THR A 56 5.65 7.90 1.04
N LEU A 57 5.60 9.22 1.12
CA LEU A 57 6.26 10.12 0.17
C LEU A 57 7.47 10.80 0.82
N SER A 58 8.52 11.03 0.02
CA SER A 58 9.61 11.92 0.40
C SER A 58 9.09 13.36 0.58
N PRO A 59 9.84 14.26 1.26
CA PRO A 59 9.37 15.63 1.50
C PRO A 59 9.00 16.39 0.21
N GLU A 60 9.74 16.19 -0.88
CA GLU A 60 9.46 16.82 -2.17
C GLU A 60 8.15 16.32 -2.76
N ASN A 61 7.97 15.00 -2.84
CA ASN A 61 6.77 14.40 -3.44
C ASN A 61 5.52 14.60 -2.56
N TRP A 62 5.71 14.68 -1.24
CA TRP A 62 4.65 15.06 -0.32
C TRP A 62 4.14 16.48 -0.62
N ALA A 63 5.04 17.45 -0.83
CA ALA A 63 4.62 18.81 -1.18
C ALA A 63 3.86 18.85 -2.51
N LEU A 64 4.27 18.05 -3.50
CA LEU A 64 3.52 17.90 -4.76
C LEU A 64 2.14 17.29 -4.53
N PHE A 65 2.06 16.24 -3.71
CA PHE A 65 0.80 15.60 -3.36
C PHE A 65 -0.17 16.56 -2.65
N GLN A 66 0.32 17.32 -1.68
CA GLN A 66 -0.48 18.34 -0.99
C GLN A 66 -1.03 19.40 -1.95
N ASN A 67 -0.26 19.80 -2.95
CA ASN A 67 -0.73 20.73 -3.97
C ASN A 67 -1.77 20.11 -4.92
N ALA A 68 -1.74 18.78 -5.08
CA ALA A 68 -2.69 18.05 -5.93
C ALA A 68 -4.02 17.73 -5.24
N VAL A 69 -4.04 17.70 -3.90
CA VAL A 69 -5.24 17.38 -3.11
C VAL A 69 -5.88 18.66 -2.57
N GLU A 70 -7.07 19.01 -3.06
CA GLU A 70 -7.86 20.09 -2.48
C GLU A 70 -8.54 19.64 -1.17
N GLY A 71 -8.45 20.47 -0.12
CA GLY A 71 -9.17 20.24 1.15
C GLY A 71 -8.46 19.29 2.13
N LEU A 72 -7.20 18.94 1.86
CA LEU A 72 -6.36 18.16 2.77
C LEU A 72 -6.13 18.92 4.08
N HIS A 73 -6.43 18.27 5.20
CA HIS A 73 -6.24 18.82 6.54
C HIS A 73 -5.72 17.76 7.52
N PRO A 74 -4.92 18.15 8.52
CA PRO A 74 -4.45 17.22 9.53
C PRO A 74 -5.57 16.83 10.51
N THR A 75 -5.52 15.59 10.97
CA THR A 75 -6.36 15.00 12.02
C THR A 75 -5.67 15.11 13.38
N ALA A 76 -6.37 14.74 14.46
CA ALA A 76 -5.81 14.73 15.81
C ALA A 76 -4.63 13.74 15.99
N ASN A 77 -4.52 12.73 15.11
CA ASN A 77 -3.45 11.72 15.15
C ASN A 77 -2.34 11.99 14.13
N ASP A 78 -2.21 13.24 13.70
CA ASP A 78 -1.24 13.71 12.69
C ASP A 78 -1.47 13.16 11.27
N LEU A 79 -2.41 12.21 11.07
CA LEU A 79 -2.88 11.74 9.74
C LEU A 79 -3.56 12.85 8.95
N TYR A 80 -3.66 12.71 7.63
CA TYR A 80 -4.33 13.70 6.77
C TYR A 80 -5.66 13.18 6.24
N ALA A 81 -6.69 14.01 6.34
CA ALA A 81 -8.04 13.71 5.91
C ALA A 81 -8.55 14.73 4.88
N ILE A 82 -9.57 14.32 4.14
CA ILE A 82 -10.38 15.15 3.24
C ILE A 82 -11.85 14.76 3.40
N GLU A 83 -12.77 15.55 2.83
CA GLU A 83 -14.18 15.15 2.73
C GLU A 83 -14.31 13.78 2.05
N CYS A 84 -15.11 12.86 2.62
CA CYS A 84 -15.19 11.49 2.10
C CYS A 84 -15.64 11.42 0.63
N SER A 85 -16.60 12.26 0.22
CA SER A 85 -17.04 12.34 -1.18
C SER A 85 -15.87 12.66 -2.13
N ARG A 86 -14.99 13.59 -1.73
CA ARG A 86 -13.79 13.96 -2.48
C ARG A 86 -12.73 12.87 -2.46
N ALA A 87 -12.59 12.13 -1.35
CA ALA A 87 -11.71 10.97 -1.29
C ALA A 87 -12.17 9.87 -2.25
N GLU A 88 -13.45 9.57 -2.27
CA GLU A 88 -13.99 8.54 -3.16
C GLU A 88 -13.87 8.93 -4.64
N ASP A 89 -14.01 10.21 -4.98
CA ASP A 89 -13.91 10.71 -6.35
C ASP A 89 -12.47 10.99 -6.82
N ALA A 90 -11.49 10.99 -5.90
CA ALA A 90 -10.09 11.22 -6.22
C ALA A 90 -9.54 10.10 -7.11
N LYS A 91 -9.13 10.43 -8.34
CA LYS A 91 -8.63 9.46 -9.32
C LYS A 91 -7.12 9.37 -9.27
N PHE A 92 -6.61 8.20 -8.93
CA PHE A 92 -5.19 7.92 -8.93
C PHE A 92 -4.82 7.14 -10.19
N GLU A 93 -3.69 7.53 -10.77
CA GLU A 93 -3.02 6.76 -11.81
C GLU A 93 -1.56 6.58 -11.41
N VAL A 94 -1.12 5.33 -11.28
CA VAL A 94 0.26 4.97 -10.94
C VAL A 94 0.83 4.14 -12.08
N SER A 95 1.94 4.59 -12.67
CA SER A 95 2.70 3.82 -13.64
C SER A 95 3.96 3.28 -12.99
N VAL A 96 4.19 1.97 -13.07
CA VAL A 96 5.43 1.33 -12.59
C VAL A 96 6.04 0.53 -13.74
N GLY A 97 7.18 1.01 -14.27
CA GLY A 97 7.87 0.35 -15.37
C GLY A 97 6.99 0.09 -16.59
N GLY A 98 6.11 1.03 -16.91
CA GLY A 98 5.21 1.00 -18.06
C GLY A 98 3.89 0.24 -17.84
N LYS A 99 3.67 -0.37 -16.67
CA LYS A 99 2.35 -0.88 -16.26
C LYS A 99 1.58 0.22 -15.56
N VAL A 100 0.32 0.44 -15.96
CA VAL A 100 -0.53 1.50 -15.41
C VAL A 100 -1.62 0.88 -14.54
N PHE A 101 -1.75 1.40 -13.32
CA PHE A 101 -2.76 1.06 -12.35
C PHE A 101 -3.64 2.28 -12.11
N GLN A 102 -4.95 2.12 -12.33
CA GLN A 102 -5.95 3.16 -12.10
C GLN A 102 -6.87 2.72 -10.99
N PHE A 103 -7.04 3.58 -9.99
CA PHE A 103 -7.88 3.32 -8.82
C PHE A 103 -8.41 4.65 -8.27
N THR A 104 -9.26 4.58 -7.27
CA THR A 104 -9.85 5.75 -6.62
C THR A 104 -9.36 5.89 -5.20
N GLY A 105 -9.50 7.07 -4.59
CA GLY A 105 -9.17 7.23 -3.18
C GLY A 105 -10.01 6.33 -2.28
N LYS A 106 -11.16 5.82 -2.74
CA LYS A 106 -11.93 4.77 -2.04
C LYS A 106 -11.11 3.51 -1.74
N ASP A 107 -10.17 3.16 -2.62
CA ASP A 107 -9.35 1.96 -2.49
C ASP A 107 -8.22 2.13 -1.45
N ILE A 108 -7.97 3.37 -1.02
CA ILE A 108 -6.88 3.73 -0.10
C ILE A 108 -7.32 4.75 0.97
N SER A 109 -8.60 4.75 1.36
CA SER A 109 -9.09 5.67 2.37
C SER A 109 -9.99 4.99 3.37
N THR A 110 -9.97 5.51 4.60
CA THR A 110 -10.79 5.01 5.70
C THR A 110 -11.49 6.19 6.37
N PRO A 111 -12.78 6.09 6.73
CA PRO A 111 -13.46 7.15 7.48
C PRO A 111 -12.70 7.52 8.76
N ASP A 112 -12.57 8.81 9.05
CA ASP A 112 -11.98 9.28 10.30
C ASP A 112 -12.91 8.94 11.47
N SER A 113 -12.38 8.17 12.42
CA SER A 113 -13.06 7.81 13.66
C SER A 113 -13.60 9.00 14.48
N ASN A 114 -12.99 10.18 14.34
CA ASN A 114 -13.37 11.40 15.07
C ASN A 114 -14.28 12.32 14.25
N ASN A 115 -14.33 12.16 12.93
CA ASN A 115 -15.18 12.94 12.03
C ASN A 115 -15.67 12.07 10.85
N PRO A 116 -16.86 11.47 10.93
CA PRO A 116 -17.35 10.53 9.92
C PRO A 116 -17.64 11.17 8.55
N GLU A 117 -17.65 12.50 8.43
CA GLU A 117 -17.75 13.20 7.14
C GLU A 117 -16.39 13.32 6.43
N SER A 118 -15.30 13.04 7.16
CA SER A 118 -13.93 13.07 6.65
C SER A 118 -13.36 11.66 6.52
N CYS A 119 -12.55 11.46 5.50
CA CYS A 119 -11.85 10.21 5.22
C CYS A 119 -10.35 10.47 5.25
N VAL A 120 -9.63 9.66 6.02
CA VAL A 120 -8.18 9.63 6.06
C VAL A 120 -7.69 8.96 4.79
N LEU A 121 -6.89 9.68 4.01
CA LEU A 121 -6.17 9.07 2.89
C LEU A 121 -4.97 8.31 3.43
N SER A 122 -4.73 7.11 2.91
CA SER A 122 -3.58 6.27 3.26
C SER A 122 -2.29 6.75 2.58
N VAL A 123 -1.97 8.03 2.82
CA VAL A 123 -0.79 8.72 2.30
C VAL A 123 -0.10 9.43 3.45
N TRP A 124 1.20 9.16 3.62
CA TRP A 124 2.01 9.71 4.70
C TRP A 124 3.26 10.38 4.18
N HIS A 125 3.81 11.32 4.95
CA HIS A 125 5.11 11.93 4.65
C HIS A 125 6.21 11.29 5.50
N LYS A 126 7.38 11.07 4.90
CA LYS A 126 8.58 10.64 5.63
C LYS A 126 9.60 11.77 5.69
N ALA A 127 10.38 11.80 6.76
CA ALA A 127 11.51 12.73 6.88
C ALA A 127 12.74 12.29 6.05
N VAL A 128 12.72 11.07 5.50
CA VAL A 128 13.80 10.56 4.65
C VAL A 128 13.45 10.72 3.18
N ASP A 129 14.48 10.88 2.35
CA ASP A 129 14.36 11.03 0.91
C ASP A 129 14.15 9.68 0.22
N ALA A 130 12.98 9.08 0.44
CA ALA A 130 12.57 7.82 -0.17
C ALA A 130 11.04 7.75 -0.25
N ASN A 131 10.53 7.11 -1.31
CA ASN A 131 9.11 6.85 -1.51
C ASN A 131 8.82 5.37 -1.31
N TYR A 132 7.68 5.05 -0.71
CA TYR A 132 7.26 3.68 -0.44
C TYR A 132 5.82 3.46 -0.89
N PHE A 133 5.56 2.27 -1.45
CA PHE A 133 4.22 1.73 -1.62
C PHE A 133 4.03 0.58 -0.63
N GLY A 134 3.09 0.73 0.31
CA GLY A 134 2.88 -0.19 1.42
C GLY A 134 1.78 -1.22 1.18
N GLU A 135 1.35 -1.89 2.26
CA GLU A 135 0.45 -3.05 2.19
C GLU A 135 -0.86 -2.75 1.47
N GLU A 136 -1.47 -1.60 1.78
CA GLU A 136 -2.77 -1.24 1.22
C GLU A 136 -2.71 -1.03 -0.31
N PHE A 137 -1.60 -0.52 -0.84
CA PHE A 137 -1.38 -0.45 -2.29
C PHE A 137 -1.21 -1.86 -2.89
N ILE A 138 -0.48 -2.74 -2.20
CA ILE A 138 -0.24 -4.12 -2.66
C ILE A 138 -1.56 -4.90 -2.72
N GLU A 139 -2.37 -4.82 -1.67
CA GLU A 139 -3.63 -5.56 -1.54
C GLU A 139 -4.72 -4.99 -2.45
N ASN A 140 -4.90 -3.67 -2.43
CA ASN A 140 -6.06 -3.03 -3.06
C ASN A 140 -5.81 -2.54 -4.49
N VAL A 141 -4.55 -2.42 -4.92
CA VAL A 141 -4.22 -1.88 -6.26
C VAL A 141 -3.45 -2.89 -7.11
N LEU A 142 -2.41 -3.52 -6.57
CA LEU A 142 -1.61 -4.47 -7.36
C LEU A 142 -2.35 -5.78 -7.61
N HIS A 143 -3.16 -6.26 -6.65
CA HIS A 143 -3.90 -7.53 -6.77
C HIS A 143 -3.05 -8.72 -7.23
N GLY A 144 -1.77 -8.78 -6.80
CA GLY A 144 -0.83 -9.83 -7.18
C GLY A 144 -0.13 -9.64 -8.53
N GLU A 145 -0.34 -8.50 -9.20
CA GLU A 145 0.38 -8.13 -10.41
C GLU A 145 1.89 -8.02 -10.20
N LEU A 146 2.59 -8.26 -11.30
CA LEU A 146 4.04 -8.24 -11.32
C LEU A 146 4.61 -6.88 -11.64
N LEU A 147 5.54 -6.42 -10.81
CA LEU A 147 6.29 -5.21 -11.08
C LEU A 147 7.70 -5.55 -11.57
N PRO A 148 8.24 -4.76 -12.52
CA PRO A 148 9.65 -4.83 -12.87
C PRO A 148 10.46 -4.16 -11.75
N GLY A 149 11.22 -4.93 -10.99
CA GLY A 149 11.96 -4.38 -9.86
C GLY A 149 13.02 -5.32 -9.33
N LYS A 150 13.90 -4.76 -8.51
CA LYS A 150 15.00 -5.46 -7.86
C LYS A 150 14.57 -5.87 -6.45
N TRP A 151 14.73 -7.14 -6.11
CA TRP A 151 14.52 -7.60 -4.74
C TRP A 151 15.63 -7.08 -3.80
N LEU A 152 15.21 -6.52 -2.66
CA LEU A 152 16.10 -5.91 -1.67
C LEU A 152 16.32 -6.78 -0.42
N GLY A 153 15.49 -7.81 -0.19
CA GLY A 153 15.51 -8.65 1.02
C GLY A 153 14.33 -8.40 1.98
N PRO A 154 14.29 -9.05 3.16
CA PRO A 154 14.06 -10.49 3.37
C PRO A 154 12.63 -10.93 3.00
N GLY A 155 12.41 -12.24 2.80
CA GLY A 155 11.14 -12.81 2.32
C GLY A 155 11.36 -13.61 1.03
N PRO A 156 10.58 -14.67 0.74
CA PRO A 156 10.77 -15.43 -0.50
C PRO A 156 10.49 -14.51 -1.70
N LYS A 157 11.44 -14.44 -2.63
CA LYS A 157 11.20 -13.80 -3.93
C LYS A 157 9.95 -14.45 -4.57
N PRO A 158 8.87 -13.70 -4.86
CA PRO A 158 7.67 -14.23 -5.46
C PRO A 158 8.03 -14.89 -6.78
N ALA A 159 7.52 -16.10 -7.01
CA ALA A 159 7.86 -16.91 -8.19
C ALA A 159 7.53 -16.20 -9.51
N ASN A 160 6.67 -15.21 -9.46
CA ASN A 160 6.21 -14.43 -10.58
C ASN A 160 7.15 -13.20 -10.85
N TRP A 161 7.97 -12.73 -9.91
CA TRP A 161 8.79 -11.50 -10.05
C TRP A 161 10.10 -11.70 -10.84
N ARG A 162 10.51 -10.69 -11.63
CA ARG A 162 11.73 -10.71 -12.48
C ARG A 162 12.93 -10.07 -11.77
N ASP A 163 14.15 -10.52 -12.09
CA ASP A 163 15.42 -9.87 -11.69
C ASP A 163 15.81 -8.74 -12.64
#